data_AF-A0A6A4J5M3-F1
#
_entry.id   AF-A0A6A4J5M3-F1
#
_cell.length_a   1.000
_cell.length_b   1.000
_cell.length_c   1.000
_cell.angle_alpha   90.00
_cell.angle_beta   90.00
_cell.angle_gamma   90.00
#
_symmetry.space_group_name_H-M   'P 1'
#
loop_
_entity.id
_entity.type
_entity.pdbx_description
1 polymer ?
#
loop_
_entity_poly.entity_id
_entity_poly.type
_entity_poly.pdbx_seq_one_letter_code
_entity_poly.pdbx_strand_id
1 'polypeptide(L)'
;MEERRIDSTSVLSSCGSSTSLEASSAKMEEHTFNDWTVRCRVSHILPSKCSSSCRENELCIFCRYTKQLDVPHLPEMVFPFNVLELEHKSGCQVQFTAFEALKLVKKENFNVKIACSESWKKSREDSGIVEQKAGDFDWTFRTDYNGTYNGWSNGRQVSDTGIDLEVLKKREQILLYKDLMLFEDELHDNGVAVCNVRMRVMPSGFFVLLRYFLRIDGVLIAANDTRIYHEFSTNHVLVETAQREDKVDDLQVPLGMMTEPDEITSRLTLRKSTCEKLILPS
;
A
#
# COMPACT_ATOMS: atom_id res chain seq x y z
N MET A 1 61.50 18.36 -42.40
CA MET A 1 61.60 18.13 -40.95
C MET A 1 60.42 18.84 -40.33
N GLU A 2 59.22 18.37 -40.65
CA GLU A 2 58.47 17.37 -39.86
C GLU A 2 58.02 17.97 -38.53
N GLU A 3 56.85 18.61 -38.52
CA GLU A 3 56.01 18.67 -37.32
C GLU A 3 54.54 18.73 -37.78
N ARG A 4 53.87 17.58 -37.63
CA ARG A 4 52.44 17.37 -37.87
C ARG A 4 51.67 17.71 -36.60
N ARG A 5 50.49 18.31 -36.82
CA ARG A 5 49.20 18.19 -36.10
C ARG A 5 49.22 17.51 -34.71
N ILE A 6 48.49 18.12 -33.77
CA ILE A 6 47.25 17.57 -33.20
C ILE A 6 46.53 18.69 -32.41
N ASP A 7 45.38 19.11 -32.91
CA ASP A 7 44.31 19.73 -32.11
C ASP A 7 43.84 18.71 -31.08
N SER A 8 43.87 19.06 -29.81
CA SER A 8 43.29 18.25 -28.73
C SER A 8 42.27 19.07 -27.96
N THR A 9 41.05 19.05 -28.49
CA THR A 9 39.82 19.25 -27.74
C THR A 9 39.74 18.12 -26.71
N SER A 10 40.00 18.42 -25.43
CA SER A 10 39.68 17.49 -24.34
C SER A 10 38.55 18.10 -23.51
N VAL A 11 37.36 17.59 -23.79
CA VAL A 11 36.17 17.78 -22.98
C VAL A 11 36.41 17.01 -21.69
N LEU A 12 36.78 17.72 -20.62
CA LEU A 12 36.81 17.14 -19.28
C LEU A 12 35.36 16.91 -18.83
N SER A 13 34.86 15.72 -19.14
CA SER A 13 33.73 15.07 -18.48
C SER A 13 34.09 14.86 -17.00
N SER A 14 33.82 15.85 -16.14
CA SER A 14 33.85 15.62 -14.71
C SER A 14 32.61 14.82 -14.32
N CYS A 15 32.91 13.64 -13.79
CA CYS A 15 31.99 12.68 -13.20
C CYS A 15 31.06 13.39 -12.21
N GLY A 16 29.80 13.57 -12.60
CA GLY A 16 28.74 13.97 -11.68
C GLY A 16 28.50 12.83 -10.71
N SER A 17 29.00 12.98 -9.49
CA SER A 17 28.68 12.16 -8.35
C SER A 17 27.16 12.12 -8.18
N SER A 18 26.58 10.96 -8.49
CA SER A 18 25.19 10.63 -8.25
C SER A 18 24.88 10.77 -6.76
N THR A 19 24.10 11.79 -6.43
CA THR A 19 23.62 12.04 -5.07
C THR A 19 22.70 10.89 -4.67
N SER A 20 23.18 10.09 -3.71
CA SER A 20 22.46 8.97 -3.15
C SER A 20 21.23 9.45 -2.39
N LEU A 21 20.06 9.34 -3.02
CA LEU A 21 18.82 8.99 -2.32
C LEU A 21 19.21 7.92 -1.28
N GLU A 22 18.88 8.08 -0.01
CA GLU A 22 19.12 7.05 1.01
C GLU A 22 18.57 5.72 0.48
N ALA A 23 19.46 4.90 -0.04
CA ALA A 23 19.12 3.64 -0.65
C ALA A 23 18.99 2.66 0.49
N SER A 24 17.83 2.00 0.61
CA SER A 24 17.72 0.85 1.50
C SER A 24 18.85 -0.12 1.18
N SER A 25 19.54 -0.60 2.22
CA SER A 25 20.52 -1.68 2.11
C SER A 25 19.86 -3.03 1.78
N ALA A 26 18.54 -3.11 1.86
CA ALA A 26 17.79 -4.30 1.50
C ALA A 26 17.84 -4.54 -0.02
N LYS A 27 18.27 -5.73 -0.39
CA LYS A 27 18.32 -6.19 -1.78
C LYS A 27 16.91 -6.33 -2.35
N MET A 28 16.73 -5.94 -3.61
CA MET A 28 15.52 -6.26 -4.38
C MET A 28 15.56 -7.74 -4.79
N GLU A 29 14.53 -8.49 -4.43
CA GLU A 29 14.31 -9.83 -4.95
C GLU A 29 13.53 -9.73 -6.27
N GLU A 30 13.91 -10.54 -7.25
CA GLU A 30 13.30 -10.55 -8.58
C GLU A 30 13.05 -12.00 -9.02
N HIS A 31 11.84 -12.26 -9.50
CA HIS A 31 11.41 -13.56 -9.99
C HIS A 31 10.57 -13.41 -11.26
N THR A 32 10.85 -14.21 -12.28
CA THR A 32 10.08 -14.20 -13.54
C THR A 32 9.16 -15.43 -13.62
N PHE A 33 7.90 -15.20 -13.97
CA PHE A 33 6.88 -16.21 -14.20
C PHE A 33 6.16 -15.92 -15.51
N ASN A 34 6.36 -16.77 -16.52
CA ASN A 34 5.90 -16.51 -17.89
C ASN A 34 6.34 -15.10 -18.36
N ASP A 35 5.39 -14.26 -18.72
CA ASP A 35 5.63 -12.91 -19.23
C ASP A 35 5.69 -11.84 -18.11
N TRP A 36 5.65 -12.25 -16.84
CA TRP A 36 5.62 -11.37 -15.68
C TRP A 36 6.91 -11.44 -14.87
N THR A 37 7.45 -10.27 -14.52
CA THR A 37 8.54 -10.09 -13.58
C THR A 37 7.98 -9.53 -12.28
N VAL A 38 8.21 -10.23 -11.18
CA VAL A 38 7.80 -9.85 -9.83
C VAL A 38 9.03 -9.34 -9.10
N ARG A 39 9.01 -8.07 -8.68
CA ARG A 39 10.05 -7.47 -7.84
C ARG A 39 9.52 -7.17 -6.46
N CYS A 40 10.29 -7.51 -5.45
CA CYS A 40 9.90 -7.36 -4.06
C CYS A 40 11.07 -6.87 -3.22
N ARG A 41 10.84 -5.86 -2.39
CA ARG A 41 11.79 -5.44 -1.36
C ARG A 41 11.07 -5.29 -0.04
N VAL A 42 11.67 -5.86 1.01
CA VAL A 42 11.26 -5.67 2.40
C VAL A 42 12.42 -5.02 3.15
N SER A 43 12.13 -3.99 3.92
CA SER A 43 13.10 -3.12 4.56
C SER A 43 12.61 -2.66 5.93
N HIS A 44 13.44 -1.91 6.63
CA HIS A 44 13.14 -1.30 7.92
C HIS A 44 12.10 -0.15 7.83
N ILE A 45 11.54 0.18 9.00
CA ILE A 45 10.60 1.28 9.21
C ILE A 45 11.23 2.66 8.96
N LEU A 46 10.40 3.65 8.66
CA LEU A 46 10.79 5.04 8.44
C LEU A 46 11.49 5.60 9.70
N PRO A 47 12.65 6.27 9.58
CA PRO A 47 13.27 6.96 10.71
C PRO A 47 12.36 8.04 11.29
N SER A 48 12.39 8.23 12.61
CA SER A 48 11.56 9.23 13.32
C SER A 48 12.02 10.68 13.16
N LYS A 49 13.16 10.92 12.51
CA LYS A 49 13.73 12.24 12.33
C LYS A 49 14.48 12.37 11.01
N CYS A 50 14.62 13.61 10.55
CA CYS A 50 15.47 13.97 9.43
C CYS A 50 16.92 13.56 9.69
N SER A 51 17.54 12.86 8.73
CA SER A 51 18.92 12.38 8.82
C SER A 51 19.97 13.44 8.45
N SER A 52 19.61 14.41 7.61
CA SER A 52 20.58 15.27 6.92
C SER A 52 20.17 16.74 6.80
N SER A 53 19.58 17.33 7.86
CA SER A 53 19.21 18.76 7.91
C SER A 53 18.64 19.28 6.57
N CYS A 54 17.70 18.54 6.00
CA CYS A 54 17.36 18.64 4.58
C CYS A 54 16.83 20.03 4.20
N ARG A 55 17.36 20.57 3.10
CA ARG A 55 16.85 21.78 2.44
C ARG A 55 15.83 21.39 1.36
N GLU A 56 15.05 22.36 0.88
CA GLU A 56 13.87 22.14 0.03
C GLU A 56 14.11 21.26 -1.22
N ASN A 57 15.31 21.29 -1.80
CA ASN A 57 15.58 20.61 -3.08
C ASN A 57 16.12 19.17 -2.98
N GLU A 58 16.54 18.72 -1.79
CA GLU A 58 17.01 17.33 -1.57
C GLU A 58 16.46 16.84 -0.22
N LEU A 59 15.28 16.23 -0.27
CA LEU A 59 14.61 15.70 0.91
C LEU A 59 15.06 14.26 1.18
N CYS A 60 15.53 13.98 2.39
CA CYS A 60 15.66 12.60 2.89
C CYS A 60 14.28 11.92 2.93
N ILE A 61 14.27 10.60 3.13
CA ILE A 61 13.02 9.82 3.10
C ILE A 61 11.99 10.32 4.13
N PHE A 62 12.43 10.66 5.34
CA PHE A 62 11.56 11.22 6.38
C PHE A 62 10.95 12.56 5.95
N CYS A 63 11.76 13.48 5.43
CA CYS A 63 11.28 14.78 4.96
C CYS A 63 10.37 14.67 3.74
N ARG A 64 10.60 13.68 2.87
CA ARG A 64 9.73 13.39 1.74
C ARG A 64 8.33 13.01 2.24
N TYR A 65 8.24 12.06 3.17
CA TYR A 65 6.95 11.64 3.74
C TYR A 65 6.26 12.79 4.47
N THR A 66 6.96 13.49 5.36
CA THR A 66 6.36 14.56 6.19
C THR A 66 5.98 15.83 5.43
N LYS A 67 6.68 16.17 4.32
CA LYS A 67 6.38 17.39 3.55
C LYS A 67 5.45 17.16 2.36
N GLN A 68 5.47 15.97 1.76
CA GLN A 68 4.69 15.69 0.55
C GLN A 68 3.37 14.98 0.82
N LEU A 69 3.24 14.30 1.97
CA LEU A 69 1.96 13.74 2.40
C LEU A 69 1.16 14.80 3.15
N ASP A 70 -0.10 14.92 2.79
CA ASP A 70 -1.02 15.87 3.39
C ASP A 70 -1.78 15.19 4.55
N VAL A 71 -1.00 14.73 5.52
CA VAL A 71 -1.45 14.10 6.77
C VAL A 71 -0.74 14.81 7.94
N PRO A 72 -1.41 15.09 9.07
CA PRO A 72 -0.85 15.84 10.19
C PRO A 72 0.18 15.02 10.98
N HIS A 73 0.05 13.70 11.00
CA HIS A 73 1.06 12.78 11.49
C HIS A 73 1.11 11.54 10.61
N LEU A 74 2.22 10.82 10.67
CA LEU A 74 2.40 9.54 9.99
C LEU A 74 1.97 8.40 10.92
N PRO A 75 1.61 7.23 10.37
CA PRO A 75 1.48 6.02 11.16
C PRO A 75 2.74 5.72 11.98
N GLU A 76 2.59 5.08 13.13
CA GLU A 76 3.70 4.65 13.98
C GLU A 76 4.75 3.82 13.24
N MET A 77 4.30 2.89 12.38
CA MET A 77 5.16 2.06 11.57
C MET A 77 4.87 2.29 10.09
N VAL A 78 5.75 3.03 9.42
CA VAL A 78 5.72 3.19 7.96
C VAL A 78 6.90 2.45 7.35
N PHE A 79 6.70 1.66 6.30
CA PHE A 79 7.76 0.93 5.62
C PHE A 79 8.09 1.56 4.26
N PRO A 80 8.93 2.61 4.22
CA PRO A 80 9.01 3.50 3.07
C PRO A 80 9.67 2.88 1.84
N PHE A 81 10.44 1.82 2.06
CA PHE A 81 11.14 1.10 1.01
C PHE A 81 10.49 -0.23 0.67
N ASN A 82 9.44 -0.64 1.39
CA ASN A 82 8.69 -1.83 1.03
C ASN A 82 7.99 -1.59 -0.30
N VAL A 83 8.21 -2.49 -1.24
CA VAL A 83 7.60 -2.44 -2.56
C VAL A 83 7.34 -3.84 -3.07
N LEU A 84 6.13 -4.04 -3.58
CA LEU A 84 5.79 -5.15 -4.45
C LEU A 84 5.46 -4.58 -5.82
N GLU A 85 6.10 -5.11 -6.85
CA GLU A 85 5.94 -4.68 -8.23
C GLU A 85 5.74 -5.90 -9.12
N LEU A 86 4.75 -5.82 -10.00
CA LEU A 86 4.50 -6.80 -11.04
C LEU A 86 4.58 -6.06 -12.37
N GLU A 87 5.55 -6.42 -13.19
CA GLU A 87 5.77 -5.86 -14.53
C GLU A 87 5.59 -6.95 -15.58
N HIS A 88 4.74 -6.71 -16.57
CA HIS A 88 4.59 -7.57 -17.74
C HIS A 88 5.63 -7.18 -18.80
N LYS A 89 6.03 -8.11 -19.67
CA LYS A 89 6.97 -7.85 -20.79
C LYS A 89 6.59 -6.69 -21.71
N SER A 90 5.29 -6.35 -21.76
CA SER A 90 4.79 -5.21 -22.54
C SER A 90 5.10 -3.84 -21.90
N GLY A 91 5.68 -3.83 -20.70
CA GLY A 91 5.95 -2.62 -19.90
C GLY A 91 4.76 -2.14 -19.06
N CYS A 92 3.63 -2.85 -19.07
CA CYS A 92 2.54 -2.55 -18.15
C CYS A 92 2.87 -3.12 -16.76
N GLN A 93 2.58 -2.35 -15.72
CA GLN A 93 2.95 -2.70 -14.36
C GLN A 93 1.92 -2.27 -13.33
N VAL A 94 1.93 -2.96 -12.19
CA VAL A 94 1.26 -2.54 -10.95
C VAL A 94 2.25 -2.57 -9.81
N GLN A 95 2.29 -1.51 -9.02
CA GLN A 95 3.20 -1.34 -7.89
C GLN A 95 2.44 -0.98 -6.62
N PHE A 96 2.93 -1.46 -5.47
CA PHE A 96 2.38 -1.18 -4.15
C PHE A 96 3.44 -0.55 -3.27
N THR A 97 3.19 0.65 -2.76
CA THR A 97 4.09 1.35 -1.83
C THR A 97 3.32 2.06 -0.72
N ALA A 98 3.96 2.23 0.43
CA ALA A 98 3.38 2.97 1.55
C ALA A 98 3.09 4.44 1.20
N PHE A 99 3.99 5.07 0.44
CA PHE A 99 3.86 6.48 0.07
C PHE A 99 2.59 6.75 -0.73
N GLU A 100 2.34 5.98 -1.79
CA GLU A 100 1.14 6.16 -2.62
C GLU A 100 -0.14 5.77 -1.87
N ALA A 101 -0.07 4.78 -0.96
CA ALA A 101 -1.18 4.43 -0.09
C ALA A 101 -1.56 5.58 0.86
N LEU A 102 -0.56 6.19 1.53
CA LEU A 102 -0.77 7.29 2.47
C LEU A 102 -1.18 8.59 1.79
N LYS A 103 -0.76 8.80 0.54
CA LYS A 103 -1.16 9.97 -0.26
C LYS A 103 -2.66 10.00 -0.56
N LEU A 104 -3.32 8.84 -0.56
CA LEU A 104 -4.76 8.70 -0.77
C LEU A 104 -5.56 8.58 0.53
N VAL A 105 -4.93 8.82 1.69
CA VAL A 105 -5.66 8.95 2.96
C VAL A 105 -6.65 10.10 2.82
N LYS A 106 -7.92 9.81 3.09
CA LYS A 106 -8.98 10.81 2.93
C LYS A 106 -8.82 11.89 3.99
N LYS A 107 -8.87 13.15 3.56
CA LYS A 107 -8.96 14.31 4.46
C LYS A 107 -10.35 14.49 5.05
N GLU A 108 -11.35 13.86 4.44
CA GLU A 108 -12.72 14.03 4.88
C GLU A 108 -12.84 13.50 6.29
N ASN A 109 -13.32 14.37 7.18
CA ASN A 109 -13.84 14.01 8.48
C ASN A 109 -14.79 12.82 8.28
N PHE A 110 -14.28 11.62 8.50
CA PHE A 110 -15.15 10.55 8.89
C PHE A 110 -15.78 11.07 10.17
N ASN A 111 -17.00 11.60 10.05
CA ASN A 111 -17.94 11.67 11.14
C ASN A 111 -18.25 10.22 11.55
N VAL A 112 -17.24 9.48 12.00
CA VAL A 112 -17.34 8.92 13.33
C VAL A 112 -17.57 10.14 14.23
N LYS A 113 -18.80 10.66 14.23
CA LYS A 113 -19.40 11.17 15.44
C LYS A 113 -19.29 9.96 16.35
N ILE A 114 -18.18 9.89 17.06
CA ILE A 114 -17.95 8.96 18.14
C ILE A 114 -19.09 9.31 19.09
N ALA A 115 -20.22 8.64 18.89
CA ALA A 115 -21.29 8.60 19.84
C ALA A 115 -20.66 7.89 21.03
N CYS A 116 -20.11 8.70 21.92
CA CYS A 116 -19.52 8.35 23.19
C CYS A 116 -18.65 7.09 23.18
N SER A 117 -17.35 7.31 23.37
CA SER A 117 -16.83 6.74 24.60
C SER A 117 -16.26 7.89 25.42
N GLU A 118 -16.92 8.17 26.55
CA GLU A 118 -16.36 9.03 27.59
C GLU A 118 -14.97 8.51 28.02
N SER A 119 -14.66 7.24 27.74
CA SER A 119 -13.33 6.63 27.84
C SER A 119 -12.31 7.14 26.80
N TRP A 120 -12.67 7.36 25.53
CA TRP A 120 -11.76 7.93 24.50
C TRP A 120 -11.37 9.38 24.83
N LYS A 121 -12.31 10.14 25.40
CA LYS A 121 -12.04 11.49 25.89
C LYS A 121 -11.17 11.46 27.15
N LYS A 122 -11.49 10.59 28.12
CA LYS A 122 -10.72 10.46 29.36
C LYS A 122 -9.28 9.98 29.16
N SER A 123 -9.02 9.04 28.24
CA SER A 123 -7.65 8.56 27.99
C SER A 123 -6.74 9.64 27.39
N ARG A 124 -7.30 10.57 26.62
CA ARG A 124 -6.58 11.73 26.06
C ARG A 124 -6.42 12.89 27.05
N GLU A 125 -7.36 13.05 27.99
CA GLU A 125 -7.22 13.98 29.11
C GLU A 125 -6.07 13.57 30.05
N ASP A 126 -5.92 12.27 30.35
CA ASP A 126 -4.86 11.76 31.25
C ASP A 126 -3.45 11.75 30.63
N SER A 127 -3.33 11.70 29.30
CA SER A 127 -2.04 11.67 28.59
C SER A 127 -1.46 13.07 28.31
N GLY A 128 -2.14 14.14 28.71
CA GLY A 128 -1.63 15.52 28.59
C GLY A 128 -1.49 16.03 27.15
N ILE A 129 -2.05 15.32 26.17
CA ILE A 129 -2.12 15.76 24.78
C ILE A 129 -3.24 16.79 24.69
N VAL A 130 -2.85 18.03 24.96
CA VAL A 130 -3.64 19.26 24.87
C VAL A 130 -4.55 19.25 23.63
N GLU A 131 -5.81 19.66 23.87
CA GLU A 131 -6.90 19.98 22.94
C GLU A 131 -6.46 20.58 21.59
N GLN A 132 -5.93 19.76 20.68
CA GLN A 132 -6.04 20.06 19.26
C GLN A 132 -7.36 19.46 18.81
N LYS A 133 -8.40 20.30 18.82
CA LYS A 133 -9.74 20.08 18.25
C LYS A 133 -9.92 18.69 17.64
N ALA A 134 -10.53 17.78 18.41
CA ALA A 134 -10.93 16.44 17.98
C ALA A 134 -12.06 16.48 16.92
N GLY A 135 -11.95 17.33 15.90
CA GLY A 135 -13.01 17.64 14.95
C GLY A 135 -12.62 17.75 13.48
N ASP A 136 -11.34 17.76 13.11
CA ASP A 136 -10.93 18.15 11.74
C ASP A 136 -9.95 17.18 11.02
N PHE A 137 -9.66 15.98 11.55
CA PHE A 137 -8.74 15.05 10.86
C PHE A 137 -9.03 13.55 11.07
N ASP A 138 -8.77 12.75 10.03
CA ASP A 138 -8.86 11.28 10.00
C ASP A 138 -7.60 10.60 10.57
N TRP A 139 -7.61 10.29 11.87
CA TRP A 139 -6.56 9.54 12.55
C TRP A 139 -6.56 8.03 12.23
N THR A 140 -7.48 7.55 11.38
CA THR A 140 -7.58 6.11 11.06
C THR A 140 -6.72 5.71 9.87
N PHE A 141 -6.12 6.68 9.15
CA PHE A 141 -5.34 6.46 7.93
C PHE A 141 -6.12 5.71 6.84
N ARG A 142 -7.43 5.93 6.76
CA ARG A 142 -8.26 5.22 5.79
C ARG A 142 -7.90 5.61 4.37
N THR A 143 -7.53 4.60 3.58
CA THR A 143 -7.11 4.77 2.19
C THR A 143 -7.96 3.91 1.25
N ASP A 144 -8.33 4.49 0.12
CA ASP A 144 -8.95 3.78 -1.01
C ASP A 144 -7.90 3.35 -2.05
N TYR A 145 -6.62 3.34 -1.67
CA TYR A 145 -5.53 2.89 -2.52
C TYR A 145 -5.76 1.47 -3.01
N ASN A 146 -5.65 1.28 -4.33
CA ASN A 146 -5.86 0.01 -5.00
C ASN A 146 -4.67 -0.40 -5.89
N GLY A 147 -3.49 0.15 -5.60
CA GLY A 147 -2.28 -0.06 -6.39
C GLY A 147 -1.98 1.08 -7.37
N THR A 148 -0.71 1.20 -7.75
CA THR A 148 -0.22 2.20 -8.71
C THR A 148 -0.01 1.52 -10.06
N TYR A 149 -0.86 1.84 -11.03
CA TYR A 149 -0.86 1.22 -12.36
C TYR A 149 -0.16 2.13 -13.37
N ASN A 150 0.81 1.59 -14.12
CA ASN A 150 1.51 2.30 -15.18
C ASN A 150 1.58 1.46 -16.46
N GLY A 151 1.65 2.09 -17.63
CA GLY A 151 1.82 1.38 -18.91
C GLY A 151 0.60 0.61 -19.43
N TRP A 152 -0.59 0.84 -18.85
CA TRP A 152 -1.85 0.22 -19.28
C TRP A 152 -2.56 1.10 -20.32
N SER A 153 -2.32 0.84 -21.61
CA SER A 153 -2.81 1.67 -22.73
C SER A 153 -4.33 1.83 -22.78
N ASN A 154 -5.09 0.79 -22.43
CA ASN A 154 -6.55 0.80 -22.46
C ASN A 154 -7.21 1.18 -21.12
N GLY A 155 -6.40 1.47 -20.09
CA GLY A 155 -6.88 1.74 -18.74
C GLY A 155 -7.68 0.58 -18.12
N ARG A 156 -8.31 0.85 -16.96
CA ARG A 156 -9.23 -0.07 -16.28
C ARG A 156 -10.62 0.06 -16.88
N GLN A 157 -11.19 -1.06 -17.31
CA GLN A 157 -12.54 -1.13 -17.87
C GLN A 157 -13.48 -1.78 -16.87
N VAL A 158 -14.67 -1.21 -16.66
CA VAL A 158 -15.68 -1.84 -15.81
C VAL A 158 -16.07 -3.19 -16.41
N SER A 159 -16.18 -4.21 -15.57
CA SER A 159 -16.50 -5.57 -16.00
C SER A 159 -17.56 -6.18 -15.08
N ASP A 160 -18.49 -6.93 -15.67
CA ASP A 160 -19.41 -7.79 -14.91
C ASP A 160 -18.77 -9.13 -14.54
N THR A 161 -17.57 -9.41 -15.08
CA THR A 161 -16.83 -10.64 -14.78
C THR A 161 -15.97 -10.43 -13.55
N GLY A 162 -16.40 -11.02 -12.43
CA GLY A 162 -15.62 -11.07 -11.20
C GLY A 162 -14.54 -12.15 -11.21
N ILE A 163 -13.70 -12.14 -10.19
CA ILE A 163 -12.71 -13.17 -9.89
C ILE A 163 -13.43 -14.41 -9.38
N ASP A 164 -13.24 -15.53 -10.08
CA ASP A 164 -13.78 -16.81 -9.63
C ASP A 164 -13.02 -17.31 -8.40
N LEU A 165 -13.62 -17.09 -7.23
CA LEU A 165 -13.07 -17.54 -5.95
C LEU A 165 -12.97 -19.07 -5.86
N GLU A 166 -13.72 -19.83 -6.66
CA GLU A 166 -13.61 -21.29 -6.69
C GLU A 166 -12.31 -21.76 -7.34
N VAL A 167 -11.87 -21.07 -8.40
CA VAL A 167 -10.55 -21.29 -9.00
C VAL A 167 -9.46 -21.05 -7.97
N LEU A 168 -9.60 -19.99 -7.16
CA LEU A 168 -8.66 -19.65 -6.09
C LEU A 168 -8.64 -20.62 -4.89
N LYS A 169 -9.67 -21.47 -4.75
CA LYS A 169 -9.73 -22.54 -3.73
C LYS A 169 -9.07 -23.83 -4.19
N LYS A 170 -8.82 -23.99 -5.49
CA LYS A 170 -8.09 -25.15 -6.01
C LYS A 170 -6.69 -25.15 -5.42
N ARG A 171 -6.26 -26.30 -4.90
CA ARG A 171 -4.93 -26.46 -4.31
C ARG A 171 -3.91 -26.62 -5.43
N GLU A 172 -3.33 -25.50 -5.83
CA GLU A 172 -2.13 -25.47 -6.67
C GLU A 172 -0.89 -25.28 -5.80
N GLN A 173 0.27 -25.72 -6.32
CA GLN A 173 1.54 -25.45 -5.68
C GLN A 173 1.81 -23.95 -5.69
N ILE A 174 2.14 -23.38 -4.53
CA ILE A 174 2.57 -21.98 -4.44
C ILE A 174 4.03 -21.92 -4.86
N LEU A 175 4.29 -21.30 -6.00
CA LEU A 175 5.64 -21.08 -6.53
C LEU A 175 6.36 -19.92 -5.83
N LEU A 176 5.59 -18.90 -5.46
CA LEU A 176 6.07 -17.73 -4.71
C LEU A 176 4.97 -17.24 -3.79
N TYR A 177 5.34 -16.90 -2.55
CA TYR A 177 4.49 -16.17 -1.61
C TYR A 177 5.24 -14.96 -1.08
N LYS A 178 4.58 -13.81 -1.02
CA LYS A 178 5.09 -12.58 -0.41
C LYS A 178 4.00 -11.92 0.43
N ASP A 179 4.37 -11.42 1.59
CA ASP A 179 3.53 -10.59 2.46
C ASP A 179 4.37 -9.37 2.86
N LEU A 180 3.91 -8.18 2.49
CA LEU A 180 4.63 -6.93 2.73
C LEU A 180 3.69 -5.97 3.46
N MET A 181 4.12 -5.55 4.65
CA MET A 181 3.49 -4.44 5.36
C MET A 181 3.87 -3.12 4.70
N LEU A 182 2.89 -2.25 4.46
CA LEU A 182 3.12 -0.89 3.94
C LEU A 182 3.14 0.11 5.09
N PHE A 183 2.13 0.07 5.94
CA PHE A 183 2.10 0.82 7.20
C PHE A 183 1.20 0.15 8.23
N GLU A 184 1.42 0.48 9.49
CA GLU A 184 0.65 0.05 10.65
C GLU A 184 0.62 1.16 11.72
N ASP A 185 -0.50 1.24 12.45
CA ASP A 185 -0.71 2.14 13.58
C ASP A 185 -1.61 1.49 14.63
N GLU A 186 -1.26 1.59 15.91
CA GLU A 186 -2.04 1.03 17.03
C GLU A 186 -3.13 2.00 17.55
N LEU A 187 -3.33 3.14 16.88
CA LEU A 187 -4.35 4.12 17.19
C LEU A 187 -4.31 4.57 18.66
N HIS A 188 -3.10 4.68 19.21
CA HIS A 188 -2.84 4.95 20.63
C HIS A 188 -3.54 3.95 21.57
N ASP A 189 -3.37 2.64 21.32
CA ASP A 189 -3.96 1.53 22.07
C ASP A 189 -5.51 1.43 21.98
N ASN A 190 -6.14 2.08 20.99
CA ASN A 190 -7.60 2.03 20.80
C ASN A 190 -8.04 1.21 19.59
N GLY A 191 -7.13 0.43 19.01
CA GLY A 191 -7.43 -0.39 17.86
C GLY A 191 -6.20 -0.70 17.03
N VAL A 192 -6.42 -0.90 15.73
CA VAL A 192 -5.33 -1.08 14.78
C VAL A 192 -5.75 -0.61 13.39
N ALA A 193 -4.86 0.09 12.69
CA ALA A 193 -4.95 0.35 11.28
C ALA A 193 -3.74 -0.29 10.57
N VAL A 194 -3.99 -1.27 9.70
CA VAL A 194 -2.93 -2.00 8.99
C VAL A 194 -3.18 -1.91 7.49
N CYS A 195 -2.14 -1.61 6.72
CA CYS A 195 -2.14 -1.73 5.27
C CYS A 195 -1.02 -2.67 4.83
N ASN A 196 -1.37 -3.82 4.25
CA ASN A 196 -0.41 -4.79 3.74
C ASN A 196 -0.83 -5.35 2.38
N VAL A 197 0.15 -5.85 1.64
CA VAL A 197 -0.05 -6.51 0.35
C VAL A 197 0.51 -7.93 0.40
N ARG A 198 -0.35 -8.89 0.05
CA ARG A 198 -0.02 -10.31 -0.06
C ARG A 198 -0.09 -10.74 -1.52
N MET A 199 0.86 -11.56 -1.95
CA MET A 199 0.90 -12.13 -3.28
C MET A 199 1.21 -13.61 -3.22
N ARG A 200 0.52 -14.36 -4.07
CA ARG A 200 0.85 -15.75 -4.38
C ARG A 200 0.93 -15.95 -5.88
N VAL A 201 1.92 -16.71 -6.32
CA VAL A 201 2.07 -17.17 -7.71
C VAL A 201 1.85 -18.68 -7.74
N MET A 202 1.05 -19.12 -8.70
CA MET A 202 0.72 -20.51 -8.98
C MET A 202 1.10 -20.82 -10.44
N PRO A 203 1.21 -22.09 -10.86
CA PRO A 203 1.46 -22.42 -12.26
C PRO A 203 0.44 -21.82 -13.23
N SER A 204 -0.83 -21.72 -12.84
CA SER A 204 -1.90 -21.16 -13.67
C SER A 204 -1.89 -19.62 -13.75
N GLY A 205 -1.32 -18.92 -12.78
CA GLY A 205 -1.47 -17.47 -12.67
C GLY A 205 -0.95 -16.90 -11.37
N PHE A 206 -1.35 -15.66 -11.06
CA PHE A 206 -1.06 -15.04 -9.76
C PHE A 206 -2.30 -14.41 -9.14
N PHE A 207 -2.24 -14.24 -7.82
CA PHE A 207 -3.25 -13.54 -7.04
C PHE A 207 -2.58 -12.59 -6.06
N VAL A 208 -3.04 -11.34 -6.03
CA VAL A 208 -2.60 -10.29 -5.12
C VAL A 208 -3.79 -9.82 -4.30
N LEU A 209 -3.59 -9.65 -2.99
CA LEU A 209 -4.53 -9.03 -2.06
C LEU A 209 -3.83 -7.85 -1.39
N LEU A 210 -4.19 -6.64 -1.77
CA LEU A 210 -3.91 -5.44 -0.98
C LEU A 210 -5.08 -5.25 -0.02
N ARG A 211 -4.80 -5.19 1.28
CA ARG A 211 -5.81 -4.97 2.31
C ARG A 211 -5.40 -3.78 3.17
N TYR A 212 -6.31 -2.82 3.29
CA TYR A 212 -6.35 -1.92 4.43
C TYR A 212 -7.40 -2.45 5.42
N PHE A 213 -7.00 -2.67 6.66
CA PHE A 213 -7.84 -3.16 7.75
C PHE A 213 -7.84 -2.14 8.88
N LEU A 214 -9.02 -1.83 9.39
CA LEU A 214 -9.24 -0.92 10.50
C LEU A 214 -10.11 -1.60 11.54
N ARG A 215 -9.64 -1.64 12.77
CA ARG A 215 -10.43 -1.98 13.95
C ARG A 215 -10.33 -0.82 14.92
N ILE A 216 -11.47 -0.27 15.32
CA ILE A 216 -11.54 0.66 16.45
C ILE A 216 -12.28 -0.08 17.55
N ASP A 217 -11.60 -0.29 18.67
CA ASP A 217 -12.08 -1.17 19.73
C ASP A 217 -13.41 -0.66 20.29
N GLY A 218 -14.41 -1.55 20.28
CA GLY A 218 -15.77 -1.24 20.72
C GLY A 218 -16.57 -0.30 19.80
N VAL A 219 -16.03 0.12 18.65
CA VAL A 219 -16.70 1.07 17.75
C VAL A 219 -17.05 0.45 16.40
N LEU A 220 -16.06 0.15 15.57
CA LEU A 220 -16.29 -0.38 14.22
C LEU A 220 -15.13 -1.24 13.73
N ILE A 221 -15.42 -2.07 12.72
CA ILE A 221 -14.43 -2.80 11.95
C ILE A 221 -14.68 -2.51 10.48
N ALA A 222 -13.63 -2.12 9.76
CA ALA A 222 -13.68 -1.86 8.33
C ALA A 222 -12.52 -2.52 7.59
N ALA A 223 -12.75 -2.89 6.34
CA ALA A 223 -11.75 -3.45 5.46
C ALA A 223 -11.94 -2.93 4.04
N ASN A 224 -10.86 -2.47 3.43
CA ASN A 224 -10.77 -2.13 2.02
C ASN A 224 -9.86 -3.15 1.34
N ASP A 225 -10.45 -4.08 0.61
CA ASP A 225 -9.74 -5.11 -0.14
C ASP A 225 -9.62 -4.72 -1.60
N THR A 226 -8.42 -4.84 -2.16
CA THR A 226 -8.19 -4.88 -3.61
C THR A 226 -7.58 -6.24 -3.97
N ARG A 227 -8.32 -7.01 -4.76
CA ARG A 227 -7.91 -8.31 -5.28
C ARG A 227 -7.50 -8.15 -6.73
N ILE A 228 -6.31 -8.63 -7.08
CA ILE A 228 -5.85 -8.67 -8.46
C ILE A 228 -5.60 -10.13 -8.82
N TYR A 229 -6.18 -10.58 -9.92
CA TYR A 229 -6.03 -11.94 -10.41
C TYR A 229 -5.69 -11.94 -11.89
N HIS A 230 -4.75 -12.79 -12.27
CA HIS A 230 -4.41 -13.03 -13.66
C HIS A 230 -4.14 -14.51 -13.86
N GLU A 231 -4.81 -15.08 -14.85
CA GLU A 231 -4.51 -16.41 -15.38
C GLU A 231 -3.61 -16.26 -16.60
N PHE A 232 -2.47 -16.95 -16.62
CA PHE A 232 -1.45 -16.80 -17.67
C PHE A 232 -1.93 -17.23 -19.07
N SER A 233 -3.00 -18.02 -19.14
CA SER A 233 -3.63 -18.40 -20.42
C SER A 233 -4.48 -17.27 -21.02
N THR A 234 -4.80 -16.24 -20.24
CA THR A 234 -5.69 -15.15 -20.64
C THR A 234 -4.91 -13.87 -20.97
N ASN A 235 -5.52 -12.99 -21.77
CA ASN A 235 -4.94 -11.69 -22.13
C ASN A 235 -5.40 -10.53 -21.24
N HIS A 236 -5.85 -10.83 -20.01
CA HIS A 236 -6.41 -9.81 -19.13
C HIS A 236 -6.10 -10.06 -17.66
N VAL A 237 -6.16 -9.00 -16.88
CA VAL A 237 -6.05 -9.00 -15.43
C VAL A 237 -7.38 -8.51 -14.86
N LEU A 238 -7.90 -9.22 -13.87
CA LEU A 238 -9.10 -8.81 -13.14
C LEU A 238 -8.69 -8.09 -11.86
N VAL A 239 -9.36 -6.97 -11.59
CA VAL A 239 -9.17 -6.16 -10.39
C VAL A 239 -10.52 -5.99 -9.73
N GLU A 240 -10.67 -6.50 -8.51
CA GLU A 240 -11.86 -6.29 -7.70
C GLU A 240 -11.54 -5.45 -6.49
N THR A 241 -12.32 -4.40 -6.27
CA THR A 241 -12.28 -3.67 -4.99
C THR A 241 -13.53 -3.98 -4.18
N ALA A 242 -13.37 -4.09 -2.87
CA ALA A 242 -14.46 -4.32 -1.94
C ALA A 242 -14.22 -3.53 -0.66
N GLN A 243 -15.16 -2.65 -0.32
CA GLN A 243 -15.17 -1.89 0.93
C GLN A 243 -16.24 -2.49 1.84
N ARG A 244 -15.82 -2.94 3.02
CA ARG A 244 -16.70 -3.55 4.01
C ARG A 244 -16.56 -2.81 5.33
N GLU A 245 -17.66 -2.65 6.04
CA GLU A 245 -17.69 -1.91 7.30
C GLU A 245 -18.95 -2.25 8.10
N ASP A 246 -18.78 -2.55 9.38
CA ASP A 246 -19.85 -2.67 10.36
C ASP A 246 -19.43 -2.11 11.72
N LYS A 247 -20.41 -1.73 12.54
CA LYS A 247 -20.17 -1.41 13.95
C LYS A 247 -19.93 -2.69 14.74
N VAL A 248 -19.10 -2.59 15.77
CA VAL A 248 -18.82 -3.74 16.64
C VAL A 248 -20.10 -4.27 17.29
N ASP A 249 -21.01 -3.38 17.69
CA ASP A 249 -22.31 -3.74 18.29
C ASP A 249 -23.21 -4.57 17.37
N ASP A 250 -23.09 -4.38 16.05
CA ASP A 250 -23.88 -5.11 15.05
C ASP A 250 -23.25 -6.48 14.72
N LEU A 251 -21.98 -6.69 15.09
CA LEU A 251 -21.22 -7.90 14.82
C LEU A 251 -21.42 -8.95 15.92
N GLN A 252 -22.28 -9.92 15.67
CA GLN A 252 -22.49 -11.08 16.55
C GLN A 252 -21.39 -12.15 16.37
N VAL A 253 -20.13 -11.79 16.64
CA VAL A 253 -18.96 -12.69 16.49
C VAL A 253 -18.11 -12.72 17.77
N PRO A 254 -17.37 -13.81 18.04
CA PRO A 254 -16.44 -13.87 19.17
C PRO A 254 -15.32 -12.82 19.06
N LEU A 255 -14.85 -12.29 20.19
CA LEU A 255 -13.77 -11.30 20.23
C LEU A 255 -12.48 -11.77 19.52
N GLY A 256 -12.10 -13.04 19.67
CA GLY A 256 -10.92 -13.60 18.99
C GLY A 256 -11.03 -13.63 17.46
N MET A 257 -12.25 -13.58 16.91
CA MET A 257 -12.45 -13.46 15.46
C MET A 257 -12.30 -12.00 15.01
N MET A 258 -12.66 -11.03 15.86
CA MET A 258 -12.53 -9.60 15.54
C MET A 258 -11.08 -9.14 15.40
N THR A 259 -10.14 -9.87 16.01
CA THR A 259 -8.70 -9.60 15.91
C THR A 259 -8.08 -10.15 14.63
N GLU A 260 -8.71 -11.13 13.97
CA GLU A 260 -8.18 -11.81 12.78
C GLU A 260 -8.78 -11.21 11.50
N PRO A 261 -8.02 -10.39 10.73
CA PRO A 261 -8.55 -9.67 9.58
C PRO A 261 -9.15 -10.59 8.51
N ASP A 262 -8.53 -11.75 8.28
CA ASP A 262 -8.97 -12.71 7.27
C ASP A 262 -10.30 -13.37 7.62
N GLU A 263 -10.56 -13.62 8.91
CA GLU A 263 -11.81 -14.23 9.36
C GLU A 263 -12.94 -13.20 9.38
N ILE A 264 -12.71 -12.04 10.00
CA ILE A 264 -13.75 -11.02 10.21
C ILE A 264 -14.20 -10.36 8.91
N THR A 265 -13.28 -10.10 7.98
CA THR A 265 -13.60 -9.37 6.73
C THR A 265 -14.68 -10.07 5.91
N SER A 266 -14.74 -11.41 5.97
CA SER A 266 -15.77 -12.19 5.27
C SER A 266 -17.18 -12.01 5.83
N ARG A 267 -17.29 -11.58 7.10
CA ARG A 267 -18.56 -11.36 7.82
C ARG A 267 -19.06 -9.93 7.72
N LEU A 268 -18.17 -8.98 7.42
CA LEU A 268 -18.52 -7.57 7.31
C LEU A 268 -19.44 -7.30 6.10
N THR A 269 -20.41 -6.42 6.29
CA THR A 269 -21.34 -5.95 5.26
C THR A 269 -20.58 -5.24 4.14
N LEU A 270 -20.81 -5.68 2.90
CA LEU A 270 -20.26 -5.04 1.71
C LEU A 270 -20.96 -3.70 1.46
N ARG A 271 -20.21 -2.59 1.56
CA ARG A 271 -20.72 -1.24 1.31
C ARG A 271 -20.54 -0.81 -0.14
N LYS A 272 -19.41 -1.15 -0.73
CA LYS A 272 -19.08 -0.83 -2.12
C LYS A 272 -18.24 -1.95 -2.73
N SER A 273 -18.49 -2.28 -3.98
CA SER A 273 -17.62 -3.14 -4.76
C SER A 273 -17.54 -2.69 -6.20
N THR A 274 -16.38 -2.85 -6.81
CA THR A 274 -16.17 -2.65 -8.24
C THR A 274 -15.41 -3.84 -8.80
N CYS A 275 -15.78 -4.24 -10.02
CA CYS A 275 -15.05 -5.22 -10.81
C CYS A 275 -14.53 -4.53 -12.06
N GLU A 276 -13.23 -4.61 -12.28
CA GLU A 276 -12.53 -3.98 -13.39
C GLU A 276 -11.68 -5.02 -14.10
N LYS A 277 -11.54 -4.83 -15.40
CA LYS A 277 -10.74 -5.66 -16.30
C LYS A 277 -9.69 -4.78 -16.98
N LEU A 278 -8.46 -5.24 -16.93
CA LEU A 278 -7.29 -4.66 -17.59
C LEU A 278 -6.90 -5.57 -18.73
N ILE A 279 -6.93 -5.07 -19.97
CA ILE A 279 -6.48 -5.84 -21.14
C ILE A 279 -4.98 -5.66 -21.30
N LEU A 280 -4.25 -6.77 -21.42
CA LEU A 280 -2.82 -6.74 -21.67
C LEU A 280 -2.54 -6.13 -23.06
N PRO A 281 -1.57 -5.22 -23.19
CA PRO A 281 -1.14 -4.71 -24.48
C PRO A 281 -0.63 -5.86 -25.36
N SER A 282 -1.04 -5.86 -26.63
CA SER A 282 -0.61 -6.81 -27.67
C SER A 282 0.88 -6.68 -28.00
#